data_AF-A0A9D8SMS2-F1
#
_entry.id   AF-A0A9D8SMS2-F1
#
_cell.length_a   1.000
_cell.length_b   1.000
_cell.length_c   1.000
_cell.angle_alpha   90.00
_cell.angle_beta   90.00
_cell.angle_gamma   90.00
#
_symmetry.space_group_name_H-M   'P 1'
#
loop_
_entity.id
_entity.type
_entity.pdbx_description
1 polymer ?
#
loop_
_entity_poly.entity_id
_entity_poly.type
_entity_poly.pdbx_seq_one_letter_code
_entity_poly.pdbx_strand_id
1 'polypeptide(L)'
;MTILNEFQKRFLILRDSSQSREKRLFAFLELLCAPLSFLTLFVFLPAMILSRRCETLDPLLLARLDLVLRVLLAASVGYLTNFIALEMIFKPFQPTNSHPLSILTLGYWKQGLVPRNKDQLGEEIGKQVEEKLLDTKEVAGDLCTAILEILQSPRTLETAKGQMREILKTHDARISEFLIPQIEESLAQTVRQLLNEENLRSFWQEVIAPRLNSDEIRQLAAQKLADKLREKTPQFMETLREMVRDYVMSFLQRNPLLGGFGLAEKMAEGFVSFVDWVEVGKKIEDRLCSPSTVDTLGEELVSLGSELQKWFQSPESASRIEGFQNIAQERFRIFMKQYLQENLPRWVEQILESPQLWQWIDSEILPKAQEAVKVWLQNEGQDLIAERLHLAQRVQKAIEKQDVEEFYLMITNVAAQHLGAIQVLGFFLGGIVGLIQLLL
;
A
#
# COMPACT_ATOMS: atom_id res chain seq x y z
N MET A 1 -23.06 -44.24 18.61
CA MET A 1 -22.74 -45.14 17.48
C MET A 1 -22.54 -46.54 18.04
N THR A 2 -23.49 -47.43 17.79
CA THR A 2 -23.66 -48.72 18.47
C THR A 2 -22.56 -49.71 18.10
N ILE A 3 -22.13 -50.58 19.03
CA ILE A 3 -21.16 -51.68 18.83
C ILE A 3 -21.45 -52.50 17.54
N LEU A 4 -22.72 -52.58 17.15
CA LEU A 4 -23.19 -53.19 15.91
C LEU A 4 -22.57 -52.60 14.62
N ASN A 5 -22.36 -51.27 14.56
CA ASN A 5 -21.79 -50.58 13.38
C ASN A 5 -20.29 -50.85 13.22
N GLU A 6 -19.56 -51.03 14.33
CA GLU A 6 -18.15 -51.42 14.33
C GLU A 6 -17.97 -52.86 13.79
N PHE A 7 -18.81 -53.80 14.25
CA PHE A 7 -18.80 -55.19 13.79
C PHE A 7 -19.09 -55.31 12.29
N GLN A 8 -20.08 -54.56 11.78
CA GLN A 8 -20.41 -54.57 10.35
C GLN A 8 -19.26 -54.01 9.49
N LYS A 9 -18.59 -52.94 9.93
CA LYS A 9 -17.41 -52.38 9.24
C LYS A 9 -16.26 -53.40 9.20
N ARG A 10 -15.96 -54.08 10.30
CA ARG A 10 -14.88 -55.07 10.36
C ARG A 10 -15.18 -56.32 9.52
N PHE A 11 -16.44 -56.74 9.48
CA PHE A 11 -16.89 -57.82 8.61
C PHE A 11 -16.78 -57.46 7.12
N LEU A 12 -17.06 -56.21 6.74
CA LEU A 12 -16.84 -55.72 5.38
C LEU A 12 -15.35 -55.71 5.01
N ILE A 13 -14.47 -55.27 5.91
CA ILE A 13 -13.01 -55.27 5.71
C ILE A 13 -12.46 -56.70 5.56
N LEU A 14 -13.01 -57.67 6.30
CA LEU A 14 -12.65 -59.09 6.18
C LEU A 14 -12.95 -59.64 4.77
N ARG A 15 -14.10 -59.24 4.20
CA ARG A 15 -14.62 -59.72 2.92
C ARG A 15 -14.04 -59.00 1.71
N ASP A 16 -13.45 -57.82 1.91
CA ASP A 16 -12.85 -57.02 0.85
C ASP A 16 -11.45 -57.55 0.47
N SER A 17 -11.34 -58.14 -0.72
CA SER A 17 -10.10 -58.72 -1.23
C SER A 17 -9.05 -57.69 -1.62
N SER A 18 -9.41 -56.41 -1.74
CA SER A 18 -8.49 -55.31 -2.06
C SER A 18 -7.63 -54.86 -0.87
N GLN A 19 -8.01 -55.24 0.35
CA GLN A 19 -7.29 -54.91 1.58
C GLN A 19 -6.09 -55.84 1.83
N SER A 20 -5.05 -55.31 2.47
CA SER A 20 -3.83 -56.06 2.78
C SER A 20 -4.14 -57.31 3.63
N ARG A 21 -3.33 -58.37 3.49
CA ARG A 21 -3.54 -59.64 4.21
C ARG A 21 -3.53 -59.45 5.73
N GLU A 22 -2.68 -58.55 6.22
CA GLU A 22 -2.60 -58.18 7.64
C GLU A 22 -3.91 -57.60 8.15
N LYS A 23 -4.51 -56.64 7.43
CA LYS A 23 -5.78 -56.00 7.81
C LYS A 23 -6.92 -57.01 7.94
N ARG A 24 -6.99 -57.97 7.02
CA ARG A 24 -8.00 -59.06 7.08
C ARG A 24 -7.76 -59.99 8.26
N LEU A 25 -6.51 -60.31 8.57
CA LEU A 25 -6.18 -61.18 9.70
C LEU A 25 -6.50 -60.53 11.05
N PHE A 26 -6.18 -59.24 11.22
CA PHE A 26 -6.55 -58.51 12.43
C PHE A 26 -8.06 -58.31 12.56
N ALA A 27 -8.75 -57.96 11.48
CA ALA A 27 -10.21 -57.87 11.48
C ALA A 27 -10.88 -59.20 11.89
N PHE A 28 -10.35 -60.33 11.42
CA PHE A 28 -10.80 -61.67 11.83
C PHE A 28 -10.58 -61.91 13.33
N LEU A 29 -9.36 -61.66 13.81
CA LEU A 29 -9.00 -61.87 15.22
C LEU A 29 -9.86 -61.01 16.15
N GLU A 30 -10.13 -59.76 15.77
CA GLU A 30 -10.99 -58.88 16.56
C GLU A 30 -12.45 -59.35 16.55
N LEU A 31 -12.95 -59.83 15.40
CA LEU A 31 -14.29 -60.41 15.29
C LEU A 31 -14.47 -61.67 16.15
N LEU A 32 -13.36 -62.36 16.47
CA LEU A 32 -13.35 -63.57 17.29
C LEU A 32 -13.14 -63.25 18.77
N CYS A 33 -12.13 -62.42 19.10
CA CYS A 33 -11.77 -62.06 20.46
C CYS A 33 -12.86 -61.25 21.17
N ALA A 34 -13.53 -60.32 20.48
CA ALA A 34 -14.56 -59.48 21.07
C ALA A 34 -15.78 -60.28 21.60
N PRO A 35 -16.49 -61.09 20.78
CA PRO A 35 -17.64 -61.85 21.28
C PRO A 35 -17.22 -62.92 22.29
N LEU A 36 -16.04 -63.53 22.10
CA LEU A 36 -15.48 -64.50 23.04
C LEU A 36 -15.26 -63.87 24.42
N SER A 37 -14.71 -62.65 24.47
CA SER A 37 -14.48 -61.92 25.73
C SER A 37 -15.77 -61.48 26.42
N PHE A 38 -16.82 -61.16 25.67
CA PHE A 38 -18.13 -60.85 26.25
C PHE A 38 -18.84 -62.13 26.76
N LEU A 39 -18.80 -63.22 25.99
CA LEU A 39 -19.38 -64.51 26.38
C LEU A 39 -18.75 -65.07 27.65
N THR A 40 -17.43 -64.99 27.78
CA THR A 40 -16.71 -65.48 28.97
C THR A 40 -17.10 -64.72 30.22
N LEU A 41 -17.19 -63.40 30.15
CA LEU A 41 -17.40 -62.54 31.31
C LEU A 41 -18.88 -62.49 31.74
N PHE A 42 -19.82 -62.49 30.79
CA PHE A 42 -21.26 -62.34 31.07
C PHE A 42 -22.08 -63.62 30.98
N VAL A 43 -21.56 -64.70 30.38
CA VAL A 43 -22.30 -65.97 30.24
C VAL A 43 -21.56 -67.11 30.95
N PHE A 44 -20.32 -67.39 30.58
CA PHE A 44 -19.61 -68.56 31.11
C PHE A 44 -19.24 -68.40 32.59
N LEU A 45 -18.84 -67.21 33.04
CA LEU A 45 -18.55 -66.96 34.45
C LEU A 45 -19.81 -67.07 35.34
N PRO A 46 -20.94 -66.41 35.06
CA PRO A 46 -22.17 -66.60 35.84
C PRO A 46 -22.72 -68.02 35.77
N ALA A 47 -22.66 -68.67 34.59
CA ALA A 47 -23.11 -70.05 34.42
C ALA A 47 -22.28 -71.03 35.26
N MET A 48 -20.96 -70.83 35.36
CA MET A 48 -20.11 -71.65 36.21
C MET A 48 -20.35 -71.40 37.70
N ILE A 49 -20.61 -70.14 38.10
CA ILE A 49 -20.97 -69.81 39.49
C ILE A 49 -22.30 -70.48 39.86
N LEU A 50 -23.27 -70.50 38.95
CA LEU A 50 -24.57 -71.11 39.15
C LEU A 50 -24.49 -72.65 39.14
N SER A 51 -23.70 -73.25 38.26
CA SER A 51 -23.52 -74.70 38.19
C SER A 51 -22.86 -75.27 39.46
N ARG A 52 -21.92 -74.53 40.06
CA ARG A 52 -21.35 -74.88 41.37
C ARG A 52 -22.37 -74.86 42.51
N ARG A 53 -23.47 -74.10 42.38
CA ARG A 53 -24.55 -74.05 43.39
C ARG A 53 -25.63 -75.11 43.20
N CYS A 54 -25.78 -75.66 41.98
CA CYS A 54 -26.85 -76.60 41.67
C CYS A 54 -26.46 -78.09 41.80
N GLU A 55 -25.17 -78.44 42.03
CA GLU A 55 -24.68 -79.84 42.19
C GLU A 55 -25.14 -80.85 41.11
N THR A 56 -25.61 -80.40 39.94
CA THR A 56 -26.23 -81.26 38.91
C THR A 56 -25.29 -81.74 37.80
N LEU A 57 -24.00 -81.42 37.85
CA LEU A 57 -23.04 -81.66 36.77
C LEU A 57 -21.87 -82.55 37.23
N ASP A 58 -21.35 -83.37 36.31
CA ASP A 58 -20.23 -84.27 36.58
C ASP A 58 -18.98 -83.52 37.10
N PRO A 59 -18.37 -83.97 38.23
CA PRO A 59 -17.26 -83.26 38.86
C PRO A 59 -16.00 -83.21 38.00
N LEU A 60 -15.76 -84.22 37.15
CA LEU A 60 -14.61 -84.25 36.24
C LEU A 60 -14.74 -83.26 35.07
N LEU A 61 -15.95 -83.08 34.55
CA LEU A 61 -16.25 -82.11 33.49
C LEU A 61 -16.15 -80.67 34.02
N LEU A 62 -16.66 -80.43 35.23
CA LEU A 62 -16.54 -79.14 35.91
C LEU A 62 -15.08 -78.71 36.10
N ALA A 63 -14.20 -79.63 36.50
CA ALA A 63 -12.78 -79.33 36.70
C ALA A 63 -12.06 -78.92 35.40
N ARG A 64 -12.34 -79.59 34.28
CA ARG A 64 -11.76 -79.24 32.97
C ARG A 64 -12.27 -77.90 32.45
N LEU A 65 -13.56 -77.63 32.63
CA LEU A 65 -14.15 -76.34 32.25
C LEU A 65 -13.60 -75.19 33.09
N ASP A 66 -13.28 -75.42 34.36
CA ASP A 66 -12.69 -74.41 35.27
C ASP A 66 -11.31 -73.94 34.78
N LEU A 67 -10.46 -74.88 34.35
CA LEU A 67 -9.14 -74.58 33.80
C LEU A 67 -9.24 -73.70 32.54
N VAL A 68 -10.07 -74.11 31.58
CA VAL A 68 -10.28 -73.36 30.34
C VAL A 68 -10.89 -71.99 30.62
N LEU A 69 -11.83 -71.91 31.55
CA LEU A 69 -12.47 -70.65 31.91
C LEU A 69 -11.48 -69.66 32.54
N ARG A 70 -10.55 -70.11 33.40
CA ARG A 70 -9.55 -69.22 34.01
C ARG A 70 -8.64 -68.56 32.97
N VAL A 71 -8.17 -69.34 31.99
CA VAL A 71 -7.36 -68.80 30.86
C VAL A 71 -8.19 -67.82 30.03
N LEU A 72 -9.42 -68.22 29.69
CA LEU A 72 -10.31 -67.36 28.92
C LEU A 72 -10.67 -66.08 29.67
N LEU A 73 -10.87 -66.12 30.98
CA LEU A 73 -11.12 -64.94 31.81
C LEU A 73 -9.93 -64.00 31.80
N ALA A 74 -8.70 -64.52 31.98
CA ALA A 74 -7.49 -63.71 31.92
C ALA A 74 -7.32 -63.05 30.53
N ALA A 75 -7.57 -63.79 29.44
CA ALA A 75 -7.58 -63.26 28.08
C ALA A 75 -8.67 -62.19 27.88
N SER A 76 -9.87 -62.44 28.38
CA SER A 76 -11.03 -61.56 28.22
C SER A 76 -10.88 -60.26 28.99
N VAL A 77 -10.33 -60.31 30.20
CA VAL A 77 -9.98 -59.12 30.99
C VAL A 77 -8.89 -58.32 30.29
N GLY A 78 -7.88 -58.97 29.70
CA GLY A 78 -6.83 -58.29 28.90
C GLY A 78 -7.40 -57.55 27.68
N TYR A 79 -8.30 -58.19 26.94
CA TYR A 79 -9.02 -57.54 25.82
C TYR A 79 -9.88 -56.37 26.30
N LEU A 80 -10.70 -56.60 27.33
CA LEU A 80 -11.66 -55.61 27.82
C LEU A 80 -10.96 -54.38 28.40
N THR A 81 -9.83 -54.56 29.09
CA THR A 81 -9.04 -53.45 29.66
C THR A 81 -8.49 -52.56 28.54
N ASN A 82 -7.93 -53.14 27.48
CA ASN A 82 -7.44 -52.38 26.32
C ASN A 82 -8.59 -51.72 25.54
N PHE A 83 -9.75 -52.39 25.43
CA PHE A 83 -10.94 -51.82 24.83
C PHE A 83 -11.42 -50.58 25.59
N ILE A 84 -11.51 -50.66 26.92
CA ILE A 84 -11.90 -49.54 27.78
C ILE A 84 -10.88 -48.39 27.68
N ALA A 85 -9.58 -48.70 27.73
CA ALA A 85 -8.52 -47.69 27.64
C ALA A 85 -8.60 -46.91 26.31
N LEU A 86 -8.84 -47.60 25.20
CA LEU A 86 -9.00 -46.96 23.90
C LEU A 86 -10.24 -46.09 23.84
N GLU A 87 -11.38 -46.58 24.33
CA GLU A 87 -12.62 -45.80 24.38
C GLU A 87 -12.46 -44.55 25.27
N MET A 88 -11.66 -44.63 26.34
CA MET A 88 -11.33 -43.52 27.24
C MET A 88 -10.36 -42.47 26.64
N ILE A 89 -9.61 -42.80 25.58
CA ILE A 89 -8.77 -41.81 24.91
C ILE A 89 -9.63 -40.85 24.07
N PHE A 90 -10.75 -41.34 23.53
CA PHE A 90 -11.50 -40.62 22.50
C PHE A 90 -12.90 -40.15 22.89
N LYS A 91 -13.67 -40.93 23.65
CA LYS A 91 -15.02 -40.56 24.12
C LYS A 91 -14.96 -40.20 25.60
N PRO A 92 -15.97 -39.52 26.19
CA PRO A 92 -17.01 -38.77 25.50
C PRO A 92 -16.41 -37.53 24.83
N PHE A 93 -16.96 -37.16 23.68
CA PHE A 93 -16.49 -36.03 22.86
C PHE A 93 -16.71 -34.69 23.56
N GLN A 94 -17.82 -34.57 24.30
CA GLN A 94 -18.14 -33.43 25.13
C GLN A 94 -18.08 -33.80 26.62
N PRO A 95 -17.74 -32.85 27.49
CA PRO A 95 -17.69 -33.10 28.94
C PRO A 95 -19.08 -33.49 29.45
N THR A 96 -19.22 -34.70 29.99
CA THR A 96 -20.51 -35.23 30.47
C THR A 96 -20.32 -36.08 31.73
N ASN A 97 -21.13 -35.82 32.76
CA ASN A 97 -21.09 -36.54 34.03
C ASN A 97 -21.84 -37.89 34.01
N SER A 98 -22.61 -38.17 32.96
CA SER A 98 -23.53 -39.31 32.87
C SER A 98 -23.05 -40.44 31.94
N HIS A 99 -21.80 -40.39 31.45
CA HIS A 99 -21.29 -41.42 30.55
C HIS A 99 -20.94 -42.71 31.34
N PRO A 100 -21.24 -43.94 30.85
CA PRO A 100 -20.97 -45.19 31.56
C PRO A 100 -19.51 -45.37 31.99
N LEU A 101 -18.55 -44.86 31.20
CA LEU A 101 -17.12 -44.84 31.55
C LEU A 101 -16.77 -43.88 32.69
N SER A 102 -17.55 -42.79 32.85
CA SER A 102 -17.38 -41.84 33.97
C SER A 102 -17.83 -42.47 35.29
N ILE A 103 -18.89 -43.30 35.25
CA ILE A 103 -19.37 -44.06 36.41
C ILE A 103 -18.34 -45.13 36.82
N LEU A 104 -17.75 -45.83 35.84
CA LEU A 104 -16.73 -46.86 36.08
C LEU A 104 -15.46 -46.28 36.74
N THR A 105 -15.15 -45.01 36.48
CA THR A 105 -13.97 -44.30 37.00
C THR A 105 -14.27 -43.43 38.23
N LEU A 106 -15.40 -43.68 38.91
CA LEU A 106 -15.81 -42.97 40.13
C LEU A 106 -15.94 -41.43 39.92
N GLY A 107 -16.24 -40.98 38.70
CA GLY A 107 -16.49 -39.57 38.38
C GLY A 107 -15.25 -38.69 38.19
N TYR A 108 -14.04 -39.25 38.28
CA TYR A 108 -12.79 -38.51 38.04
C TYR A 108 -12.57 -38.15 36.57
N TRP A 109 -13.06 -39.00 35.66
CA TRP A 109 -12.87 -38.83 34.23
C TRP A 109 -14.18 -38.37 33.58
N LYS A 110 -14.13 -37.23 32.87
CA LYS A 110 -15.32 -36.50 32.36
C LYS A 110 -15.32 -36.28 30.84
N GLN A 111 -14.18 -36.46 30.18
CA GLN A 111 -13.99 -36.24 28.76
C GLN A 111 -12.83 -37.08 28.24
N GLY A 112 -12.90 -37.51 26.98
CA GLY A 112 -11.79 -38.20 26.32
C GLY A 112 -10.52 -37.34 26.29
N LEU A 113 -9.36 -37.99 26.35
CA LEU A 113 -8.05 -37.32 26.40
C LEU A 113 -7.76 -36.49 25.14
N VAL A 114 -8.08 -37.01 23.95
CA VAL A 114 -7.84 -36.32 22.67
C VAL A 114 -8.76 -35.11 22.48
N PRO A 115 -10.09 -35.20 22.67
CA PRO A 115 -10.97 -34.03 22.65
C PRO A 115 -10.59 -32.95 23.66
N ARG A 116 -10.16 -33.36 24.86
CA ARG A 116 -9.77 -32.43 25.93
C ARG A 116 -8.51 -31.64 25.60
N ASN A 117 -7.57 -32.24 24.90
CA ASN A 117 -6.29 -31.62 24.52
C ASN A 117 -6.29 -31.16 23.06
N LYS A 118 -7.46 -31.03 22.43
CA LYS A 118 -7.59 -30.65 21.01
C LYS A 118 -6.87 -29.34 20.69
N ASP A 119 -6.94 -28.34 21.58
CA ASP A 119 -6.29 -27.04 21.39
C ASP A 119 -4.76 -27.18 21.44
N GLN A 120 -4.23 -27.97 22.38
CA GLN A 120 -2.79 -28.25 22.48
C GLN A 120 -2.28 -29.05 21.27
N LEU A 121 -3.07 -30.03 20.80
CA LEU A 121 -2.79 -30.75 19.56
C LEU A 121 -2.79 -29.79 18.36
N GLY A 122 -3.72 -28.83 18.32
CA GLY A 122 -3.77 -27.80 17.29
C GLY A 122 -2.53 -26.88 17.28
N GLU A 123 -2.04 -26.50 18.46
CA GLU A 123 -0.81 -25.71 18.60
C GLU A 123 0.41 -26.49 18.09
N GLU A 124 0.57 -27.74 18.52
CA GLU A 124 1.71 -28.58 18.12
C GLU A 124 1.67 -28.90 16.63
N ILE A 125 0.50 -29.28 16.10
CA ILE A 125 0.32 -29.51 14.66
C ILE A 125 0.61 -28.21 13.89
N GLY A 126 0.14 -27.06 14.37
CA GLY A 126 0.42 -25.76 13.77
C GLY A 126 1.92 -25.47 13.65
N LYS A 127 2.68 -25.68 14.74
CA LYS A 127 4.15 -25.53 14.74
C LYS A 127 4.82 -26.51 13.78
N GLN A 128 4.44 -27.78 13.80
CA GLN A 128 5.02 -28.78 12.90
C GLN A 128 4.71 -28.49 11.43
N VAL A 129 3.52 -27.94 11.12
CA VAL A 129 3.18 -27.54 9.75
C VAL A 129 4.06 -26.38 9.28
N GLU A 130 4.26 -25.37 10.14
CA GLU A 130 5.10 -24.21 9.85
C GLU A 130 6.60 -24.55 9.75
N GLU A 131 7.11 -25.47 10.58
CA GLU A 131 8.54 -25.83 10.58
C GLU A 131 8.91 -26.92 9.57
N LYS A 132 8.01 -27.86 9.25
CA LYS A 132 8.38 -29.09 8.50
C LYS A 132 7.57 -29.37 7.24
N LEU A 133 6.37 -28.82 7.10
CA LEU A 133 5.51 -29.10 5.94
C LEU A 133 5.44 -27.93 4.96
N LEU A 134 5.43 -26.71 5.47
CA LEU A 134 5.34 -25.49 4.70
C LEU A 134 6.28 -24.46 5.33
N ASP A 135 7.53 -24.39 4.85
CA ASP A 135 8.43 -23.32 5.26
C ASP A 135 7.80 -21.99 4.84
N THR A 136 7.42 -21.18 5.82
CA THR A 136 6.80 -19.88 5.62
C THR A 136 7.63 -19.00 4.67
N LYS A 137 8.97 -19.15 4.67
CA LYS A 137 9.85 -18.43 3.74
C LYS A 137 9.71 -18.93 2.31
N GLU A 138 9.65 -20.24 2.10
CA GLU A 138 9.48 -20.82 0.77
C GLU A 138 8.12 -20.40 0.17
N VAL A 139 7.04 -20.51 0.96
CA VAL A 139 5.71 -20.05 0.54
C VAL A 139 5.69 -18.55 0.25
N ALA A 140 6.35 -17.73 1.07
CA ALA A 140 6.47 -16.30 0.81
C ALA A 140 7.26 -16.02 -0.48
N GLY A 141 8.30 -16.81 -0.78
CA GLY A 141 9.08 -16.71 -2.01
C GLY A 141 8.26 -17.06 -3.26
N ASP A 142 7.46 -18.12 -3.20
CA ASP A 142 6.55 -18.51 -4.28
C ASP A 142 5.49 -17.43 -4.52
N LEU A 143 4.94 -16.85 -3.46
CA LEU A 143 4.00 -15.73 -3.56
C LEU A 143 4.66 -14.48 -4.17
N CYS A 144 5.89 -14.14 -3.77
CA CYS A 144 6.65 -13.04 -4.40
C CYS A 144 6.84 -13.29 -5.90
N THR A 145 7.16 -14.52 -6.29
CA THR A 145 7.33 -14.91 -7.69
C THR A 145 6.02 -14.76 -8.47
N ALA A 146 4.91 -15.25 -7.92
CA ALA A 146 3.58 -15.08 -8.52
C ALA A 146 3.19 -13.60 -8.66
N ILE A 147 3.49 -12.76 -7.66
CA ILE A 147 3.26 -11.31 -7.74
C ILE A 147 4.07 -10.69 -8.88
N LEU A 148 5.34 -11.09 -9.05
CA LEU A 148 6.19 -10.59 -10.13
C LEU A 148 5.66 -10.98 -11.52
N GLU A 149 5.22 -12.21 -11.70
CA GLU A 149 4.61 -12.66 -12.95
C GLU A 149 3.33 -11.87 -13.27
N ILE A 150 2.50 -11.63 -12.27
CA ILE A 150 1.28 -10.81 -12.42
C ILE A 150 1.65 -9.37 -12.84
N LEU A 151 2.68 -8.78 -12.22
CA LEU A 151 3.16 -7.42 -12.55
C LEU A 151 3.81 -7.32 -13.93
N GLN A 152 4.33 -8.42 -14.48
CA GLN A 152 4.87 -8.49 -15.84
C GLN A 152 3.79 -8.78 -16.88
N SER A 153 2.61 -9.23 -16.46
CA SER A 153 1.54 -9.59 -17.40
C SER A 153 1.00 -8.34 -18.12
N PRO A 154 0.93 -8.35 -19.48
CA PRO A 154 0.47 -7.19 -20.25
C PRO A 154 -0.95 -6.76 -19.86
N ARG A 155 -1.83 -7.70 -19.53
CA ARG A 155 -3.22 -7.43 -19.15
C ARG A 155 -3.33 -6.67 -17.83
N THR A 156 -2.53 -7.04 -16.83
CA THR A 156 -2.55 -6.36 -15.53
C THR A 156 -1.98 -4.96 -15.65
N LEU A 157 -0.93 -4.80 -16.45
CA LEU A 157 -0.35 -3.49 -16.76
C LEU A 157 -1.36 -2.58 -17.45
N GLU A 158 -2.05 -3.06 -18.48
CA GLU A 158 -3.10 -2.28 -19.16
C GLU A 158 -4.26 -1.93 -18.22
N THR A 159 -4.66 -2.87 -17.35
CA THR A 159 -5.71 -2.61 -16.34
C THR A 159 -5.26 -1.56 -15.32
N ALA A 160 -4.03 -1.67 -14.82
CA ALA A 160 -3.45 -0.72 -13.87
C ALA A 160 -3.27 0.67 -14.50
N LYS A 161 -2.84 0.76 -15.77
CA LYS A 161 -2.80 2.02 -16.52
C LYS A 161 -4.20 2.62 -16.66
N GLY A 162 -5.20 1.81 -17.00
CA GLY A 162 -6.59 2.26 -17.09
C GLY A 162 -7.09 2.86 -15.78
N GLN A 163 -6.83 2.17 -14.65
CA GLN A 163 -7.17 2.68 -13.31
C GLN A 163 -6.37 3.94 -12.97
N MET A 164 -5.07 3.97 -13.26
CA MET A 164 -4.22 5.14 -13.02
C MET A 164 -4.72 6.35 -13.81
N ARG A 165 -5.06 6.16 -15.08
CA ARG A 165 -5.62 7.21 -15.93
C ARG A 165 -6.92 7.75 -15.35
N GLU A 166 -7.80 6.87 -14.87
CA GLU A 166 -9.07 7.28 -14.26
C GLU A 166 -8.87 8.03 -12.94
N ILE A 167 -7.95 7.57 -12.10
CA ILE A 167 -7.60 8.24 -10.83
C ILE A 167 -7.00 9.63 -11.12
N LEU A 168 -6.07 9.73 -12.08
CA LEU A 168 -5.46 11.00 -12.47
C LEU A 168 -6.49 11.97 -13.04
N LYS A 169 -7.44 11.49 -13.86
CA LYS A 169 -8.55 12.29 -14.37
C LYS A 169 -9.50 12.76 -13.27
N THR A 170 -9.84 11.88 -12.33
CA THR A 170 -10.72 12.19 -11.19
C THR A 170 -10.09 13.19 -10.22
N HIS A 171 -8.77 13.35 -10.25
CA HIS A 171 -8.00 14.21 -9.35
C HIS A 171 -7.22 15.31 -10.07
N ASP A 172 -7.60 15.68 -11.29
CA ASP A 172 -6.98 16.75 -12.10
C ASP A 172 -6.86 18.10 -11.36
N ALA A 173 -7.91 18.49 -10.62
CA ALA A 173 -7.94 19.72 -9.82
C ALA A 173 -6.93 19.66 -8.66
N ARG A 174 -6.84 18.52 -7.98
CA ARG A 174 -5.86 18.32 -6.88
C ARG A 174 -4.43 18.28 -7.38
N ILE A 175 -4.21 17.68 -8.55
CA ILE A 175 -2.89 17.69 -9.23
C ILE A 175 -2.50 19.14 -9.54
N SER A 176 -3.43 19.93 -10.08
CA SER A 176 -3.20 21.33 -10.39
C SER A 176 -2.88 22.14 -9.12
N GLU A 177 -3.69 22.02 -8.07
CA GLU A 177 -3.44 22.67 -6.76
C GLU A 177 -2.10 22.31 -6.15
N PHE A 178 -1.66 21.05 -6.32
CA PHE A 178 -0.36 20.58 -5.83
C PHE A 178 0.81 21.12 -6.67
N LEU A 179 0.65 21.21 -7.99
CA LEU A 179 1.72 21.63 -8.90
C LEU A 179 1.95 23.14 -8.91
N ILE A 180 0.90 23.97 -8.75
CA ILE A 180 1.01 25.44 -8.73
C ILE A 180 2.15 25.94 -7.82
N PRO A 181 2.18 25.60 -6.50
CA PRO A 181 3.22 26.13 -5.62
C PRO A 181 4.62 25.61 -5.97
N GLN A 182 4.75 24.39 -6.50
CA GLN A 182 6.06 23.84 -6.88
C GLN A 182 6.63 24.55 -8.12
N ILE A 183 5.78 24.80 -9.12
CA ILE A 183 6.18 25.51 -10.33
C ILE A 183 6.45 26.98 -10.00
N GLU A 184 5.62 27.62 -9.17
CA GLU A 184 5.83 29.00 -8.71
C GLU A 184 7.19 29.16 -8.04
N GLU A 185 7.53 28.29 -7.09
CA GLU A 185 8.80 28.36 -6.37
C GLU A 185 10.01 28.09 -7.29
N SER A 186 9.92 27.05 -8.13
CA SER A 186 11.01 26.69 -9.06
C SER A 186 11.30 27.82 -10.06
N LEU A 187 10.25 28.43 -10.63
CA LEU A 187 10.40 29.56 -11.55
C LEU A 187 10.83 30.82 -10.82
N ALA A 188 10.29 31.10 -9.63
CA ALA A 188 10.72 32.24 -8.82
C ALA A 188 12.21 32.14 -8.52
N GLN A 189 12.70 30.97 -8.10
CA GLN A 189 14.13 30.73 -7.85
C GLN A 189 14.98 30.95 -9.11
N THR A 190 14.52 30.43 -10.25
CA THR A 190 15.21 30.63 -11.54
C THR A 190 15.28 32.12 -11.90
N VAL A 191 14.18 32.86 -11.72
CA VAL A 191 14.15 34.32 -11.94
C VAL A 191 15.05 35.06 -10.96
N ARG A 192 15.12 34.65 -9.69
CA ARG A 192 16.06 35.23 -8.72
C ARG A 192 17.51 35.07 -9.16
N GLN A 193 17.86 33.89 -9.67
CA GLN A 193 19.19 33.60 -10.18
C GLN A 193 19.49 34.44 -11.42
N LEU A 194 18.56 34.55 -12.36
CA LEU A 194 18.74 35.32 -13.60
C LEU A 194 18.80 36.84 -13.36
N LEU A 195 18.04 37.36 -12.40
CA LEU A 195 17.97 38.80 -12.12
C LEU A 195 19.06 39.29 -11.15
N ASN A 196 20.04 38.47 -10.78
CA ASN A 196 21.11 38.90 -9.88
C ASN A 196 21.99 40.01 -10.51
N GLU A 197 22.74 40.74 -9.69
CA GLU A 197 23.54 41.89 -10.13
C GLU A 197 24.56 41.52 -11.22
N GLU A 198 25.18 40.35 -11.09
CA GLU A 198 26.20 39.84 -12.01
C GLU A 198 25.61 39.50 -13.39
N ASN A 199 24.49 38.77 -13.43
CA ASN A 199 23.81 38.38 -14.65
C ASN A 199 23.17 39.58 -15.34
N LEU A 200 22.64 40.56 -14.60
CA LEU A 200 22.15 41.81 -15.20
C LEU A 200 23.29 42.61 -15.86
N ARG A 201 24.47 42.65 -15.22
CA ARG A 201 25.66 43.28 -15.80
C ARG A 201 26.14 42.54 -17.05
N SER A 202 26.26 41.22 -17.00
CA SER A 202 26.64 40.40 -18.16
C SER A 202 25.62 40.54 -19.29
N PHE A 203 24.32 40.47 -19.01
CA PHE A 203 23.27 40.66 -20.01
C PHE A 203 23.33 42.03 -20.68
N TRP A 204 23.58 43.09 -19.91
CA TRP A 204 23.78 44.42 -20.48
C TRP A 204 25.00 44.47 -21.40
N GLN A 205 26.13 43.91 -20.98
CA GLN A 205 27.40 43.98 -21.72
C GLN A 205 27.45 43.07 -22.95
N GLU A 206 26.85 41.88 -22.87
CA GLU A 206 26.93 40.85 -23.91
C GLU A 206 25.78 40.92 -24.91
N VAL A 207 24.60 41.39 -24.48
CA VAL A 207 23.39 41.38 -25.31
C VAL A 207 22.95 42.78 -25.68
N ILE A 208 22.78 43.67 -24.70
CA ILE A 208 22.14 44.98 -24.95
C ILE A 208 23.12 45.98 -25.57
N ALA A 209 24.30 46.18 -24.97
CA ALA A 209 25.28 47.16 -25.43
C ALA A 209 25.78 46.88 -26.86
N PRO A 210 26.13 45.63 -27.25
CA PRO A 210 26.56 45.35 -28.62
C PRO A 210 25.44 45.55 -29.64
N ARG A 211 24.19 45.25 -29.25
CA ARG A 211 23.02 45.46 -30.11
C ARG A 211 22.65 46.92 -30.25
N LEU A 212 22.76 47.73 -29.21
CA LEU A 212 22.53 49.18 -29.30
C LEU A 212 23.61 49.90 -30.14
N ASN A 213 24.81 49.33 -30.25
CA ASN A 213 25.87 49.82 -31.12
C ASN A 213 25.71 49.41 -32.60
N SER A 214 24.77 48.51 -32.92
CA SER A 214 24.42 48.16 -34.30
C SER A 214 23.56 49.26 -34.91
N ASP A 215 23.93 49.75 -36.09
CA ASP A 215 23.20 50.80 -36.81
C ASP A 215 21.71 50.48 -37.00
N GLU A 216 21.38 49.23 -37.33
CA GLU A 216 20.01 48.79 -37.61
C GLU A 216 19.13 48.79 -36.35
N ILE A 217 19.63 48.22 -35.24
CA ILE A 217 18.90 48.18 -33.97
C ILE A 217 18.86 49.56 -33.33
N ARG A 218 19.93 50.35 -33.45
CA ARG A 218 19.99 51.74 -32.97
C ARG A 218 18.94 52.61 -33.65
N GLN A 219 18.84 52.53 -34.98
CA GLN A 219 17.81 53.27 -35.71
C GLN A 219 16.40 52.77 -35.38
N LEU A 220 16.20 51.46 -35.23
CA LEU A 220 14.90 50.90 -34.82
C LEU A 220 14.50 51.34 -33.41
N ALA A 221 15.44 51.36 -32.46
CA ALA A 221 15.20 51.82 -31.09
C ALA A 221 14.93 53.32 -31.04
N ALA A 222 15.71 54.12 -31.77
CA ALA A 222 15.52 55.57 -31.89
C ALA A 222 14.17 55.90 -32.53
N GLN A 223 13.77 55.17 -33.57
CA GLN A 223 12.46 55.34 -34.21
C GLN A 223 11.32 54.98 -33.24
N LYS A 224 11.40 53.84 -32.54
CA LYS A 224 10.40 53.47 -31.54
C LYS A 224 10.31 54.47 -30.38
N LEU A 225 11.45 55.04 -29.97
CA LEU A 225 11.48 56.09 -28.96
C LEU A 225 10.82 57.38 -29.48
N ALA A 226 11.14 57.80 -30.70
CA ALA A 226 10.51 58.95 -31.35
C ALA A 226 8.99 58.76 -31.47
N ASP A 227 8.54 57.57 -31.85
CA ASP A 227 7.12 57.21 -31.93
C ASP A 227 6.44 57.28 -30.55
N LYS A 228 7.11 56.78 -29.50
CA LYS A 228 6.56 56.82 -28.13
C LYS A 228 6.56 58.23 -27.55
N LEU A 229 7.58 59.04 -27.84
CA LEU A 229 7.62 60.46 -27.47
C LEU A 229 6.50 61.22 -28.17
N ARG A 230 6.27 60.96 -29.46
CA ARG A 230 5.14 61.51 -30.21
C ARG A 230 3.79 61.15 -29.58
N GLU A 231 3.57 59.89 -29.20
CA GLU A 231 2.35 59.47 -28.51
C GLU A 231 2.14 60.22 -27.17
N LYS A 232 3.24 60.62 -26.52
CA LYS A 232 3.22 61.36 -25.25
C LYS A 232 3.31 62.87 -25.40
N THR A 233 3.60 63.40 -26.59
CA THR A 233 3.64 64.85 -26.87
C THR A 233 2.36 65.57 -26.43
N PRO A 234 1.15 65.06 -26.67
CA PRO A 234 -0.07 65.73 -26.22
C PRO A 234 -0.11 65.94 -24.70
N GLN A 235 0.29 64.92 -23.93
CA GLN A 235 0.35 65.00 -22.47
C GLN A 235 1.44 65.98 -22.00
N PHE A 236 2.58 66.01 -22.69
CA PHE A 236 3.65 66.97 -22.41
C PHE A 236 3.21 68.40 -22.71
N MET A 237 2.50 68.64 -23.81
CA MET A 237 2.02 69.98 -24.18
C MET A 237 1.04 70.54 -23.14
N GLU A 238 0.15 69.71 -22.58
CA GLU A 238 -0.72 70.15 -21.49
C GLU A 238 0.07 70.46 -20.21
N THR A 239 1.05 69.63 -19.87
CA THR A 239 1.92 69.88 -18.71
C THR A 239 2.73 71.18 -18.88
N LEU A 240 3.25 71.43 -20.09
CA LEU A 240 3.99 72.64 -20.42
C LEU A 240 3.09 73.88 -20.38
N ARG A 241 1.85 73.74 -20.87
CA ARG A 241 0.82 74.79 -20.82
C ARG A 241 0.51 75.19 -19.38
N GLU A 242 0.33 74.21 -18.50
CA GLU A 242 0.13 74.43 -17.06
C GLU A 242 1.37 75.07 -16.42
N MET A 243 2.57 74.59 -16.74
CA MET A 243 3.81 75.15 -16.21
C MET A 243 4.01 76.61 -16.62
N VAL A 244 3.71 76.96 -17.87
CA VAL A 244 3.77 78.36 -18.35
C VAL A 244 2.70 79.21 -17.68
N ARG A 245 1.48 78.68 -17.49
CA ARG A 245 0.43 79.35 -16.70
C ARG A 245 0.95 79.69 -15.31
N ASP A 246 1.48 78.71 -14.60
CA ASP A 246 1.93 78.84 -13.21
C ASP A 246 3.14 79.76 -13.08
N TYR A 247 4.04 79.72 -14.06
CA TYR A 247 5.18 80.64 -14.12
C TYR A 247 4.72 82.09 -14.32
N VAL A 248 3.81 82.34 -15.26
CA VAL A 248 3.25 83.68 -15.49
C VAL A 248 2.46 84.14 -14.26
N MET A 249 1.67 83.26 -13.64
CA MET A 249 0.97 83.53 -12.39
C MET A 249 1.92 83.96 -11.28
N SER A 250 2.95 83.16 -11.02
CA SER A 250 3.92 83.43 -9.95
C SER A 250 4.76 84.69 -10.22
N PHE A 251 5.07 85.00 -11.48
CA PHE A 251 5.75 86.23 -11.87
C PHE A 251 4.88 87.48 -11.68
N LEU A 252 3.59 87.41 -12.03
CA LEU A 252 2.64 88.52 -11.87
C LEU A 252 2.29 88.76 -10.40
N GLN A 253 2.19 87.70 -9.59
CA GLN A 253 1.99 87.81 -8.13
C GLN A 253 3.19 88.44 -7.40
N ARG A 254 4.42 88.24 -7.91
CA ARG A 254 5.64 88.86 -7.37
C ARG A 254 5.81 90.34 -7.74
N ASN A 255 5.04 90.86 -8.70
CA ASN A 255 5.12 92.25 -9.15
C ASN A 255 3.80 93.00 -8.85
N PRO A 256 3.71 93.71 -7.71
CA PRO A 256 2.47 94.33 -7.23
C PRO A 256 1.86 95.37 -8.20
N LEU A 257 2.70 95.99 -9.03
CA LEU A 257 2.31 96.96 -10.07
C LEU A 257 1.60 96.32 -11.28
N LEU A 258 1.88 95.04 -11.57
CA LEU A 258 1.37 94.33 -12.76
C LEU A 258 0.26 93.32 -12.40
N GLY A 259 0.30 92.70 -11.22
CA GLY A 259 -0.66 91.68 -10.79
C GLY A 259 -1.79 92.15 -9.86
N GLY A 260 -1.88 93.45 -9.57
CA GLY A 260 -2.89 94.00 -8.65
C GLY A 260 -4.34 93.78 -9.10
N PHE A 261 -5.26 93.65 -8.14
CA PHE A 261 -6.73 93.51 -8.34
C PHE A 261 -7.21 92.23 -9.05
N GLY A 262 -6.58 91.07 -8.79
CA GLY A 262 -7.07 89.78 -9.32
C GLY A 262 -6.94 89.64 -10.85
N LEU A 263 -6.18 90.52 -11.49
CA LEU A 263 -5.90 90.47 -12.93
C LEU A 263 -4.81 89.45 -13.30
N ALA A 264 -4.01 89.00 -12.33
CA ALA A 264 -2.95 88.03 -12.56
C ALA A 264 -3.47 86.72 -13.18
N GLU A 265 -4.59 86.19 -12.67
CA GLU A 265 -5.25 84.98 -13.18
C GLU A 265 -5.73 85.15 -14.61
N LYS A 266 -6.46 86.24 -14.89
CA LYS A 266 -6.94 86.55 -16.23
C LYS A 266 -5.81 86.81 -17.23
N MET A 267 -4.70 87.40 -16.80
CA MET A 267 -3.53 87.63 -17.65
C MET A 267 -2.74 86.36 -17.92
N ALA A 268 -2.58 85.49 -16.93
CA ALA A 268 -1.93 84.20 -17.14
C ALA A 268 -2.76 83.29 -18.06
N GLU A 269 -4.08 83.26 -17.89
CA GLU A 269 -4.98 82.56 -18.80
C GLU A 269 -4.97 83.17 -20.20
N GLY A 270 -4.96 84.50 -20.30
CA GLY A 270 -4.82 85.23 -21.56
C GLY A 270 -3.52 84.90 -22.28
N PHE A 271 -2.39 84.86 -21.56
CA PHE A 271 -1.08 84.52 -22.12
C PHE A 271 -1.02 83.08 -22.61
N VAL A 272 -1.58 82.16 -21.84
CA VAL A 272 -1.70 80.75 -22.23
C VAL A 272 -2.63 80.60 -23.43
N SER A 273 -3.71 81.38 -23.54
CA SER A 273 -4.62 81.35 -24.70
C SER A 273 -4.03 81.97 -25.96
N PHE A 274 -3.02 82.83 -25.82
CA PHE A 274 -2.34 83.48 -26.96
C PHE A 274 -1.38 82.53 -27.68
N VAL A 275 -0.88 81.50 -27.00
CA VAL A 275 -0.03 80.48 -27.59
C VAL A 275 -0.92 79.42 -28.24
N ASP A 276 -0.72 79.18 -29.54
CA ASP A 276 -1.33 78.04 -30.24
C ASP A 276 -0.58 76.74 -29.89
N TRP A 277 -0.97 76.15 -28.76
CA TRP A 277 -0.38 74.91 -28.26
C TRP A 277 -0.57 73.72 -29.21
N VAL A 278 -1.58 73.77 -30.07
CA VAL A 278 -1.84 72.75 -31.09
C VAL A 278 -0.80 72.86 -32.20
N GLU A 279 -0.51 74.08 -32.67
CA GLU A 279 0.55 74.31 -33.67
C GLU A 279 1.95 74.01 -33.11
N VAL A 280 2.23 74.38 -31.86
CA VAL A 280 3.50 74.08 -31.18
C VAL A 280 3.68 72.57 -31.02
N GLY A 281 2.65 71.85 -30.56
CA GLY A 281 2.66 70.40 -30.46
C GLY A 281 2.93 69.74 -31.80
N LYS A 282 2.25 70.18 -32.86
CA LYS A 282 2.46 69.68 -34.23
C LYS A 282 3.89 69.89 -34.74
N LYS A 283 4.48 71.07 -34.50
CA LYS A 283 5.89 71.33 -34.87
C LYS A 283 6.88 70.44 -34.12
N ILE A 284 6.59 70.11 -32.85
CA ILE A 284 7.40 69.17 -32.06
C ILE A 284 7.26 67.75 -32.61
N GLU A 285 6.04 67.30 -32.91
CA GLU A 285 5.78 66.00 -33.55
C GLU A 285 6.49 65.86 -34.90
N ASP A 286 6.37 66.88 -35.77
CA ASP A 286 7.01 66.90 -37.10
C ASP A 286 8.54 66.88 -36.99
N ARG A 287 9.12 67.53 -35.97
CA ARG A 287 10.56 67.50 -35.68
C ARG A 287 11.02 66.16 -35.14
N LEU A 288 10.26 65.54 -34.24
CA LEU A 288 10.54 64.19 -33.72
C LEU A 288 10.55 63.13 -34.83
N CYS A 289 9.78 63.34 -35.90
CA CYS A 289 9.75 62.46 -37.07
C CYS A 289 10.85 62.77 -38.10
N SER A 290 11.67 63.81 -37.89
CA SER A 290 12.71 64.17 -38.84
C SER A 290 13.88 63.17 -38.77
N PRO A 291 14.44 62.74 -39.92
CA PRO A 291 15.57 61.81 -39.94
C PRO A 291 16.75 62.28 -39.06
N SER A 292 17.03 63.58 -39.06
CA SER A 292 18.07 64.17 -38.21
C SER A 292 17.81 64.00 -36.72
N THR A 293 16.56 64.10 -36.26
CA THR A 293 16.22 63.95 -34.84
C THR A 293 16.25 62.48 -34.42
N VAL A 294 15.86 61.56 -35.31
CA VAL A 294 16.00 60.12 -35.06
C VAL A 294 17.48 59.73 -34.97
N ASP A 295 18.34 60.30 -35.81
CA ASP A 295 19.79 60.09 -35.73
C ASP A 295 20.38 60.64 -34.41
N THR A 296 20.01 61.88 -34.01
CA THR A 296 20.43 62.44 -32.71
C THR A 296 19.92 61.61 -31.53
N LEU A 297 18.68 61.11 -31.59
CA LEU A 297 18.14 60.21 -30.56
C LEU A 297 18.91 58.87 -30.54
N GLY A 298 19.35 58.37 -31.70
CA GLY A 298 20.21 57.19 -31.80
C GLY A 298 21.57 57.41 -31.13
N GLU A 299 22.19 58.57 -31.33
CA GLU A 299 23.45 58.95 -30.67
C GLU A 299 23.27 59.12 -29.16
N GLU A 300 22.18 59.76 -28.72
CA GLU A 300 21.85 59.90 -27.30
C GLU A 300 21.53 58.55 -26.64
N LEU A 301 20.90 57.60 -27.35
CA LEU A 301 20.67 56.25 -26.84
C LEU A 301 21.99 55.49 -26.60
N VAL A 302 22.99 55.69 -27.47
CA VAL A 302 24.34 55.12 -27.27
C VAL A 302 25.03 55.80 -26.09
N SER A 303 24.93 57.13 -25.99
CA SER A 303 25.48 57.92 -24.88
C SER A 303 24.88 57.48 -23.53
N LEU A 304 23.55 57.48 -23.41
CA LEU A 304 22.80 57.00 -22.25
C LEU A 304 23.11 55.53 -21.96
N GLY A 305 23.29 54.70 -22.98
CA GLY A 305 23.70 53.31 -22.81
C GLY A 305 25.07 53.17 -22.14
N SER A 306 26.01 54.05 -22.48
CA SER A 306 27.35 54.11 -21.87
C SER A 306 27.32 54.68 -20.45
N GLU A 307 26.46 55.65 -20.16
CA GLU A 307 26.25 56.19 -18.82
C GLU A 307 25.58 55.18 -17.90
N LEU A 308 24.58 54.45 -18.40
CA LEU A 308 23.94 53.34 -17.69
C LEU A 308 24.97 52.24 -17.36
N GLN A 309 25.89 51.92 -18.27
CA GLN A 309 26.95 50.96 -18.00
C GLN A 309 27.87 51.43 -16.85
N LYS A 310 28.25 52.72 -16.83
CA LYS A 310 29.02 53.30 -15.72
C LYS A 310 28.23 53.29 -14.42
N TRP A 311 26.94 53.59 -14.49
CA TRP A 311 26.04 53.53 -13.35
C TRP A 311 25.94 52.11 -12.78
N PHE A 312 25.80 51.08 -13.61
CA PHE A 312 25.81 49.67 -13.21
C PHE A 312 27.10 49.24 -12.49
N GLN A 313 28.22 49.95 -12.69
CA GLN A 313 29.51 49.70 -12.02
C GLN A 313 29.66 50.52 -10.72
N SER A 314 28.73 51.43 -10.43
CA SER A 314 28.80 52.28 -9.26
C SER A 314 28.26 51.57 -8.00
N PRO A 315 28.79 51.87 -6.80
CA PRO A 315 28.28 51.33 -5.53
C PRO A 315 26.81 51.68 -5.26
N GLU A 316 26.34 52.81 -5.81
CA GLU A 316 24.96 53.29 -5.64
C GLU A 316 23.94 52.45 -6.43
N SER A 317 24.36 51.79 -7.51
CA SER A 317 23.48 50.93 -8.29
C SER A 317 23.05 49.67 -7.55
N ALA A 318 23.87 49.13 -6.65
CA ALA A 318 23.58 47.86 -5.96
C ALA A 318 22.23 47.91 -5.22
N SER A 319 22.00 48.98 -4.44
CA SER A 319 20.74 49.17 -3.70
C SER A 319 19.54 49.41 -4.62
N ARG A 320 19.73 50.11 -5.75
CA ARG A 320 18.66 50.36 -6.74
C ARG A 320 18.31 49.09 -7.53
N ILE A 321 19.31 48.28 -7.87
CA ILE A 321 19.17 46.99 -8.54
C ILE A 321 18.45 46.01 -7.62
N GLU A 322 18.80 45.97 -6.34
CA GLU A 322 18.08 45.17 -5.33
C GLU A 322 16.60 45.58 -5.23
N GLY A 323 16.31 46.89 -5.19
CA GLY A 323 14.94 47.39 -5.23
C GLY A 323 14.18 46.97 -6.50
N PHE A 324 14.82 47.07 -7.67
CA PHE A 324 14.24 46.60 -8.94
C PHE A 324 14.00 45.09 -8.95
N GLN A 325 14.97 44.30 -8.48
CA GLN A 325 14.86 42.84 -8.36
C GLN A 325 13.66 42.45 -7.51
N ASN A 326 13.48 43.08 -6.35
CA ASN A 326 12.37 42.81 -5.45
C ASN A 326 11.02 43.12 -6.11
N ILE A 327 10.91 44.26 -6.80
CA ILE A 327 9.68 44.64 -7.52
C ILE A 327 9.41 43.68 -8.69
N ALA A 328 10.44 43.33 -9.46
CA ALA A 328 10.33 42.42 -10.60
C ALA A 328 9.93 41.01 -10.17
N GLN A 329 10.54 40.49 -9.09
CA GLN A 329 10.22 39.19 -8.52
C GLN A 329 8.78 39.15 -8.00
N GLU A 330 8.34 40.17 -7.28
CA GLU A 330 6.97 40.19 -6.74
C GLU A 330 5.93 40.30 -7.86
N ARG A 331 6.19 41.11 -8.89
CA ARG A 331 5.32 41.18 -10.08
C ARG A 331 5.29 39.85 -10.85
N PHE A 332 6.46 39.22 -11.03
CA PHE A 332 6.56 37.92 -11.69
C PHE A 332 5.80 36.86 -10.91
N ARG A 333 5.93 36.83 -9.58
CA ARG A 333 5.21 35.90 -8.72
C ARG A 333 3.70 36.06 -8.83
N ILE A 334 3.19 37.29 -8.77
CA ILE A 334 1.75 37.58 -8.94
C ILE A 334 1.26 37.14 -10.32
N PHE A 335 2.00 37.49 -11.38
CA PHE A 335 1.69 37.09 -12.75
C PHE A 335 1.68 35.56 -12.91
N MET A 336 2.73 34.88 -12.44
CA MET A 336 2.85 33.43 -12.54
C MET A 336 1.75 32.71 -11.80
N LYS A 337 1.41 33.16 -10.59
CA LYS A 337 0.32 32.58 -9.82
C LYS A 337 -1.00 32.67 -10.59
N GLN A 338 -1.32 33.84 -11.11
CA GLN A 338 -2.54 34.03 -11.90
C GLN A 338 -2.52 33.18 -13.18
N TYR A 339 -1.41 33.22 -13.91
CA TYR A 339 -1.25 32.49 -15.17
C TYR A 339 -1.34 30.97 -14.99
N LEU A 340 -0.73 30.41 -13.94
CA LEU A 340 -0.83 28.99 -13.62
C LEU A 340 -2.25 28.62 -13.16
N GLN A 341 -2.91 29.44 -12.36
CA GLN A 341 -4.29 29.17 -11.93
C GLN A 341 -5.26 29.13 -13.12
N GLU A 342 -5.07 30.00 -14.11
CA GLU A 342 -5.94 30.07 -15.30
C GLU A 342 -5.63 28.96 -16.31
N ASN A 343 -4.36 28.60 -16.52
CA ASN A 343 -3.96 27.74 -17.63
C ASN A 343 -3.55 26.31 -17.24
N LEU A 344 -3.06 26.09 -16.01
CA LEU A 344 -2.52 24.80 -15.58
C LEU A 344 -3.56 23.67 -15.61
N PRO A 345 -4.82 23.86 -15.17
CA PRO A 345 -5.82 22.78 -15.23
C PRO A 345 -6.01 22.24 -16.65
N ARG A 346 -6.07 23.14 -17.63
CA ARG A 346 -6.18 22.78 -19.05
C ARG A 346 -4.96 22.04 -19.56
N TRP A 347 -3.75 22.44 -19.15
CA TRP A 347 -2.54 21.73 -19.53
C TRP A 347 -2.44 20.36 -18.88
N VAL A 348 -2.81 20.23 -17.61
CA VAL A 348 -2.84 18.94 -16.91
C VAL A 348 -3.76 17.97 -17.66
N GLU A 349 -4.97 18.40 -18.01
CA GLU A 349 -5.88 17.59 -18.81
C GLU A 349 -5.25 17.19 -20.16
N GLN A 350 -4.69 18.14 -20.91
CA GLN A 350 -4.04 17.87 -22.20
C GLN A 350 -2.86 16.89 -22.09
N ILE A 351 -2.03 17.02 -21.05
CA ILE A 351 -0.88 16.15 -20.81
C ILE A 351 -1.37 14.75 -20.41
N LEU A 352 -2.37 14.64 -19.53
CA LEU A 352 -2.95 13.36 -19.10
C LEU A 352 -3.63 12.60 -20.25
N GLU A 353 -4.15 13.32 -21.24
CA GLU A 353 -4.73 12.71 -22.44
C GLU A 353 -3.71 12.46 -23.56
N SER A 354 -2.51 13.02 -23.45
CA SER A 354 -1.48 12.88 -24.47
C SER A 354 -0.99 11.44 -24.60
N PRO A 355 -0.98 10.84 -25.81
CA PRO A 355 -0.39 9.52 -26.02
C PRO A 355 1.10 9.46 -25.69
N GLN A 356 1.80 10.58 -25.84
CA GLN A 356 3.24 10.71 -25.60
C GLN A 356 3.61 10.49 -24.13
N LEU A 357 2.81 11.02 -23.18
CA LEU A 357 3.02 10.78 -21.76
C LEU A 357 2.96 9.28 -21.45
N TRP A 358 1.93 8.60 -21.94
CA TRP A 358 1.73 7.18 -21.67
C TRP A 358 2.78 6.29 -22.35
N GLN A 359 3.23 6.66 -23.56
CA GLN A 359 4.37 6.01 -24.20
C GLN A 359 5.67 6.18 -23.40
N TRP A 360 5.92 7.38 -22.86
CA TRP A 360 7.07 7.62 -22.00
C TRP A 360 6.98 6.86 -20.68
N ILE A 361 5.79 6.78 -20.08
CA ILE A 361 5.56 5.93 -18.90
C ILE A 361 5.89 4.47 -19.22
N ASP A 362 5.47 3.98 -20.39
CA ASP A 362 5.72 2.59 -20.80
C ASP A 362 7.19 2.29 -21.06
N SER A 363 7.92 3.21 -21.67
CA SER A 363 9.33 3.00 -22.03
C SER A 363 10.29 3.27 -20.88
N GLU A 364 10.02 4.29 -20.06
CA GLU A 364 11.01 4.81 -19.09
C GLU A 364 10.65 4.53 -17.64
N ILE A 365 9.37 4.59 -17.27
CA ILE A 365 8.93 4.50 -15.88
C ILE A 365 8.58 3.07 -15.51
N LEU A 366 7.81 2.39 -16.37
CA LEU A 366 7.29 1.07 -16.08
C LEU A 366 8.40 0.02 -15.87
N PRO A 367 9.46 -0.03 -16.71
CA PRO A 367 10.55 -0.98 -16.49
C PRO A 367 11.31 -0.72 -15.18
N LYS A 368 11.53 0.56 -14.84
CA LYS A 368 12.21 0.95 -13.59
C LYS A 368 11.36 0.62 -12.37
N ALA A 369 10.04 0.84 -12.45
CA ALA A 369 9.10 0.48 -11.39
C ALA A 369 9.05 -1.04 -11.18
N GLN A 370 8.99 -1.83 -12.26
CA GLN A 370 9.03 -3.28 -12.17
C GLN A 370 10.31 -3.80 -11.52
N GLU A 371 11.48 -3.25 -11.90
CA GLU A 371 12.75 -3.63 -11.29
C GLU A 371 12.81 -3.20 -9.81
N ALA A 372 12.32 -2.00 -9.47
CA ALA A 372 12.26 -1.55 -8.08
C ALA A 372 11.38 -2.44 -7.20
N VAL A 373 10.19 -2.83 -7.70
CA VAL A 373 9.29 -3.75 -6.99
C VAL A 373 9.92 -5.14 -6.84
N LYS A 374 10.64 -5.61 -7.87
CA LYS A 374 11.37 -6.88 -7.81
C LYS A 374 12.48 -6.86 -6.76
N VAL A 375 13.31 -5.83 -6.74
CA VAL A 375 14.36 -5.66 -5.73
C VAL A 375 13.74 -5.58 -4.33
N TRP A 376 12.64 -4.85 -4.17
CA TRP A 376 11.93 -4.75 -2.89
C TRP A 376 11.35 -6.10 -2.44
N LEU A 377 10.70 -6.85 -3.33
CA LEU A 377 10.13 -8.18 -3.03
C LEU A 377 11.22 -9.19 -2.63
N GLN A 378 12.40 -9.12 -3.25
CA GLN A 378 13.53 -10.00 -2.95
C GLN A 378 14.23 -9.67 -1.63
N ASN A 379 14.25 -8.39 -1.22
CA ASN A 379 14.98 -7.95 -0.02
C ASN A 379 14.09 -7.90 1.23
N GLU A 380 12.90 -7.32 1.13
CA GLU A 380 12.04 -7.03 2.28
C GLU A 380 10.66 -7.68 2.16
N GLY A 381 10.13 -7.82 0.94
CA GLY A 381 8.77 -8.30 0.71
C GLY A 381 8.56 -9.74 1.17
N GLN A 382 9.56 -10.61 0.99
CA GLN A 382 9.47 -12.01 1.44
C GLN A 382 9.32 -12.10 2.97
N ASP A 383 10.12 -11.37 3.74
CA ASP A 383 10.04 -11.38 5.20
C ASP A 383 8.72 -10.77 5.70
N LEU A 384 8.25 -9.69 5.05
CA LEU A 384 6.96 -9.06 5.38
C LEU A 384 5.78 -10.00 5.11
N ILE A 385 5.78 -10.69 3.97
CA ILE A 385 4.74 -11.65 3.61
C ILE A 385 4.78 -12.85 4.56
N ALA A 386 5.98 -13.36 4.85
CA ALA A 386 6.18 -14.46 5.79
C ALA A 386 5.62 -14.11 7.17
N GLU A 387 5.94 -12.94 7.70
CA GLU A 387 5.43 -12.48 8.99
C GLU A 387 3.89 -12.38 9.00
N ARG A 388 3.28 -11.91 7.92
CA ARG A 388 1.82 -11.72 7.81
C ARG A 388 1.03 -13.01 7.61
N LEU A 389 1.66 -14.09 7.12
CA LEU A 389 0.97 -15.35 6.87
C LEU A 389 0.51 -16.02 8.17
N HIS A 390 1.32 -15.94 9.24
CA HIS A 390 1.05 -16.55 10.55
C HIS A 390 0.47 -17.98 10.44
N LEU A 391 1.17 -18.87 9.71
CA LEU A 391 0.64 -20.19 9.32
C LEU A 391 0.28 -21.06 10.52
N ALA A 392 1.13 -21.18 11.56
CA ALA A 392 0.78 -21.98 12.74
C ALA A 392 -0.50 -21.50 13.42
N GLN A 393 -0.67 -20.18 13.58
CA GLN A 393 -1.88 -19.63 14.21
C GLN A 393 -3.14 -19.88 13.39
N ARG A 394 -3.03 -19.83 12.05
CA ARG A 394 -4.16 -20.14 11.16
C ARG A 394 -4.55 -21.61 11.24
N VAL A 395 -3.56 -22.51 11.24
CA VAL A 395 -3.78 -23.95 11.38
C VAL A 395 -4.39 -24.28 12.74
N GLN A 396 -3.84 -23.71 13.82
CA GLN A 396 -4.39 -23.86 15.17
C GLN A 396 -5.86 -23.44 15.22
N LYS A 397 -6.18 -22.23 14.75
CA LYS A 397 -7.57 -21.73 14.72
C LYS A 397 -8.50 -22.58 13.84
N ALA A 398 -7.97 -23.16 12.75
CA ALA A 398 -8.75 -24.06 11.92
C ALA A 398 -9.10 -25.35 12.66
N ILE A 399 -8.13 -25.92 13.39
CA ILE A 399 -8.34 -27.11 14.23
C ILE A 399 -9.31 -26.79 15.38
N GLU A 400 -9.11 -25.68 16.10
CA GLU A 400 -10.00 -25.25 17.19
C GLU A 400 -11.46 -25.16 16.74
N LYS A 401 -11.72 -24.56 15.58
CA LYS A 401 -13.07 -24.37 15.01
C LYS A 401 -13.70 -25.64 14.44
N GLN A 402 -12.92 -26.67 14.15
CA GLN A 402 -13.44 -27.91 13.59
C GLN A 402 -14.35 -28.64 14.59
N ASP A 403 -15.37 -29.34 14.12
CA ASP A 403 -16.19 -30.15 15.02
C ASP A 403 -15.37 -31.29 15.66
N VAL A 404 -15.62 -31.57 16.94
CA VAL A 404 -14.87 -32.58 17.70
C VAL A 404 -15.12 -33.99 17.14
N GLU A 405 -16.31 -34.27 16.64
CA GLU A 405 -16.66 -35.56 16.03
C GLU A 405 -15.95 -35.74 14.69
N GLU A 406 -15.88 -34.68 13.87
CA GLU A 406 -15.12 -34.71 12.61
C GLU A 406 -13.62 -34.91 12.83
N PHE A 407 -13.04 -34.19 13.79
CA PHE A 407 -11.62 -34.34 14.17
C PHE A 407 -11.34 -35.77 14.67
N TYR A 408 -12.24 -36.32 15.48
CA TYR A 408 -12.18 -37.71 15.91
C TYR A 408 -12.25 -38.69 14.73
N LEU A 409 -13.17 -38.50 13.77
CA LEU A 409 -13.27 -39.34 12.58
C LEU A 409 -11.99 -39.27 11.73
N MET A 410 -11.36 -38.10 11.63
CA MET A 410 -10.09 -37.95 10.93
C MET A 410 -8.98 -38.77 11.60
N ILE A 411 -8.80 -38.63 12.91
CA ILE A 411 -7.78 -39.39 13.65
C ILE A 411 -8.08 -40.88 13.62
N THR A 412 -9.33 -41.29 13.89
CA THR A 412 -9.67 -42.72 13.95
C THR A 412 -9.68 -43.40 12.59
N ASN A 413 -9.96 -42.72 11.48
CA ASN A 413 -9.78 -43.32 10.17
C ASN A 413 -8.31 -43.71 9.90
N VAL A 414 -7.35 -42.97 10.47
CA VAL A 414 -5.92 -43.27 10.37
C VAL A 414 -5.48 -44.25 11.48
N ALA A 415 -5.90 -44.02 12.72
CA ALA A 415 -5.44 -44.75 13.90
C ALA A 415 -6.19 -46.06 14.18
N ALA A 416 -7.49 -46.18 13.86
CA ALA A 416 -8.31 -47.34 14.22
C ALA A 416 -7.78 -48.66 13.64
N GLN A 417 -7.07 -48.60 12.50
CA GLN A 417 -6.42 -49.77 11.91
C GLN A 417 -5.33 -50.37 12.82
N HIS A 418 -4.67 -49.54 13.64
CA HIS A 418 -3.59 -49.98 14.52
C HIS A 418 -4.07 -50.16 15.98
N LEU A 419 -5.13 -49.46 16.40
CA LEU A 419 -5.65 -49.56 17.77
C LEU A 419 -6.30 -50.93 18.05
N GLY A 420 -6.98 -51.53 17.07
CA GLY A 420 -7.58 -52.88 17.22
C GLY A 420 -6.54 -53.98 17.47
N ALA A 421 -5.35 -53.85 16.88
CA ALA A 421 -4.25 -54.79 17.11
C ALA A 421 -3.80 -54.83 18.58
N ILE A 422 -3.85 -53.70 19.29
CA ILE A 422 -3.52 -53.61 20.71
C ILE A 422 -4.53 -54.37 21.57
N GLN A 423 -5.81 -54.34 21.20
CA GLN A 423 -6.86 -55.09 21.91
C GLN A 423 -6.67 -56.60 21.75
N VAL A 424 -6.42 -57.05 20.52
CA VAL A 424 -6.14 -58.46 20.21
C VAL A 424 -4.87 -58.94 20.92
N LEU A 425 -3.80 -58.13 20.92
CA LEU A 425 -2.59 -58.43 21.65
C LEU A 425 -2.87 -58.57 23.16
N GLY A 426 -3.69 -57.69 23.72
CA GLY A 426 -4.16 -57.78 25.11
C GLY A 426 -4.88 -59.09 25.42
N PHE A 427 -5.71 -59.58 24.49
CA PHE A 427 -6.36 -60.89 24.61
C PHE A 427 -5.35 -62.04 24.68
N PHE A 428 -4.40 -62.07 23.73
CA PHE A 428 -3.38 -63.11 23.69
C PHE A 428 -2.46 -63.07 24.91
N LEU A 429 -1.99 -61.89 25.30
CA LEU A 429 -1.12 -61.73 26.46
C LEU A 429 -1.83 -62.16 27.75
N GLY A 430 -3.10 -61.76 27.92
CA GLY A 430 -3.93 -62.20 29.05
C GLY A 430 -4.12 -63.72 29.08
N GLY A 431 -4.30 -64.35 27.91
CA GLY A 431 -4.37 -65.82 27.81
C GLY A 431 -3.06 -66.51 28.19
N ILE A 432 -1.92 -65.98 27.77
CA ILE A 432 -0.59 -66.50 28.16
C ILE A 432 -0.41 -66.39 29.68
N VAL A 433 -0.75 -65.25 30.27
CA VAL A 433 -0.68 -65.07 31.73
C VAL A 433 -1.61 -66.06 32.44
N GLY A 434 -2.82 -66.26 31.94
CA GLY A 434 -3.76 -67.26 32.48
C GLY A 434 -3.22 -68.69 32.40
N LEU A 435 -2.51 -69.06 31.32
CA LEU A 435 -1.84 -70.35 31.19
C LEU A 435 -0.68 -70.51 32.18
N ILE A 436 0.13 -69.48 32.37
CA ILE A 436 1.22 -69.49 33.35
C ILE A 436 0.67 -69.64 34.77
N GLN A 437 -0.44 -68.96 35.08
CA GLN A 437 -1.12 -69.06 36.37
C GLN A 437 -1.78 -70.44 36.62
N LEU A 438 -1.94 -71.27 35.59
CA LEU A 438 -2.36 -72.66 35.74
C LEU A 438 -1.19 -73.63 35.98
N LEU A 439 0.02 -73.23 35.59
CA LEU A 439 1.25 -74.02 35.75
C LEU A 439 1.94 -73.76 37.09
N LEU A 440 1.69 -72.58 37.69
CA LEU A 440 2.07 -72.19 39.06
C LEU A 440 0.99 -72.63 40.05
#